data_AF-A0A9D4KVN3-F1
#
_entry.id   AF-A0A9D4KVN3-F1
#
_cell.length_a   1.000
_cell.length_b   1.000
_cell.length_c   1.000
_cell.angle_alpha   90.00
_cell.angle_beta   90.00
_cell.angle_gamma   90.00
#
_symmetry.space_group_name_H-M   'P 1'
#
loop_
_entity.id
_entity.type
_entity.pdbx_description
1 polymer ?
#
loop_
_entity_poly.entity_id
_entity_poly.type
_entity_poly.pdbx_seq_one_letter_code
_entity_poly.pdbx_strand_id
1 'polypeptide(L)'
;MRKNENNRVNALRRLRAGDGDSEFAVFFAFSCRDDAFVSEHVVGPLRDHLKRAVGTDRDLLCVGDENFCFGRSIHDEVISCLRRSRLVVVLLSNEFLNSGFCKLEIDLALQLGKPVILMIKDQVTEELMSPSIAMLYRTNTRILWTRHGGDYILKSTWDNVVKSIIDTVSNKECVKRTNYATFQ
;
A
#
# COMPACT_ATOMS: atom_id res chain seq x y z
N MET A 1 -15.38 -12.44 17.62
CA MET A 1 -15.78 -12.51 16.20
C MET A 1 -16.61 -11.29 15.75
N ARG A 2 -17.75 -10.95 16.39
CA ARG A 2 -18.64 -9.82 15.99
C ARG A 2 -17.97 -8.43 15.82
N LYS A 3 -16.96 -8.09 16.64
CA LYS A 3 -16.26 -6.79 16.55
C LYS A 3 -15.45 -6.65 15.25
N ASN A 4 -14.83 -7.72 14.78
CA ASN A 4 -14.00 -7.69 13.57
C ASN A 4 -14.88 -7.56 12.31
N GLU A 5 -16.00 -8.28 12.27
CA GLU A 5 -17.03 -8.18 11.24
C GLU A 5 -17.53 -6.73 11.07
N ASN A 6 -17.90 -6.09 12.19
CA ASN A 6 -18.40 -4.72 12.20
C ASN A 6 -17.34 -3.70 11.71
N ASN A 7 -16.07 -3.91 12.06
CA ASN A 7 -14.97 -3.05 11.58
C ASN A 7 -14.82 -3.16 10.06
N ARG A 8 -14.88 -4.38 9.52
CA ARG A 8 -14.80 -4.63 8.08
C ARG A 8 -15.94 -3.96 7.32
N VAL A 9 -17.18 -4.14 7.78
CA VAL A 9 -18.36 -3.53 7.15
C VAL A 9 -18.24 -1.99 7.13
N ASN A 10 -17.79 -1.39 8.24
CA ASN A 10 -17.58 0.05 8.31
C ASN A 10 -16.47 0.55 7.38
N ALA A 11 -15.35 -0.18 7.33
CA ALA A 11 -14.25 0.15 6.42
C ALA A 11 -14.70 0.10 4.95
N LEU A 12 -15.43 -0.94 4.55
CA LEU A 12 -16.00 -1.05 3.20
C LEU A 12 -16.96 0.08 2.89
N ARG A 13 -17.87 0.43 3.82
CA ARG A 13 -18.80 1.54 3.63
C ARG A 13 -18.08 2.87 3.40
N ARG A 14 -17.00 3.14 4.14
CA ARG A 14 -16.20 4.37 3.98
C ARG A 14 -15.42 4.38 2.67
N LEU A 15 -14.82 3.24 2.29
CA LEU A 15 -14.15 3.09 1.00
C LEU A 15 -15.13 3.30 -0.17
N ARG A 16 -16.37 2.81 -0.06
CA ARG A 16 -17.43 3.08 -1.06
C ARG A 16 -17.78 4.56 -1.12
N ALA A 17 -18.08 5.17 0.04
CA ALA A 17 -18.61 6.54 0.10
C ALA A 17 -17.57 7.61 -0.24
N GLY A 18 -16.28 7.34 -0.01
CA GLY A 18 -15.25 8.37 -0.01
C GLY A 18 -15.30 9.10 1.32
N ASP A 19 -14.34 8.79 2.18
CA ASP A 19 -14.22 9.45 3.47
C ASP A 19 -13.36 10.70 3.29
N GLY A 20 -13.79 11.85 3.80
CA GLY A 20 -13.13 13.15 3.53
C GLY A 20 -11.65 13.22 3.92
N ASP A 21 -11.20 12.32 4.81
CA ASP A 21 -9.81 12.24 5.27
C ASP A 21 -8.91 11.35 4.40
N SER A 22 -9.46 10.48 3.53
CA SER A 22 -8.66 9.60 2.66
C SER A 22 -9.47 9.17 1.45
N GLU A 23 -9.01 9.61 0.28
CA GLU A 23 -9.61 9.34 -1.02
C GLU A 23 -9.38 7.90 -1.48
N PHE A 24 -8.20 7.35 -1.18
CA PHE A 24 -7.74 6.05 -1.67
C PHE A 24 -7.62 5.01 -0.54
N ALA A 25 -7.83 3.75 -0.90
CA ALA A 25 -7.51 2.64 -0.01
C ALA A 25 -5.99 2.47 0.10
N VAL A 26 -5.30 2.55 -1.04
CA VAL A 26 -3.89 2.17 -1.18
C VAL A 26 -3.13 3.26 -1.93
N PHE A 27 -1.97 3.64 -1.41
CA PHE A 27 -0.89 4.20 -2.21
C PHE A 27 0.05 3.07 -2.62
N PHE A 28 0.28 2.89 -3.92
CA PHE A 28 1.20 1.89 -4.44
C PHE A 28 2.53 2.54 -4.80
N ALA A 29 3.54 2.30 -3.97
CA ALA A 29 4.88 2.85 -4.12
C ALA A 29 5.82 1.83 -4.79
N PHE A 30 6.56 2.27 -5.81
CA PHE A 30 7.49 1.45 -6.57
C PHE A 30 8.59 2.32 -7.19
N SER A 31 9.67 1.71 -7.66
CA SER A 31 10.69 2.42 -8.43
C SER A 31 10.21 2.63 -9.86
N CYS A 32 10.42 3.80 -10.46
CA CYS A 32 10.06 4.04 -11.87
C CYS A 32 10.74 3.06 -12.85
N ARG A 33 11.84 2.41 -12.45
CA ARG A 33 12.50 1.35 -13.21
C ARG A 33 11.72 0.03 -13.26
N ASP A 34 10.71 -0.11 -12.41
CA ASP A 34 9.77 -1.23 -12.37
C ASP A 34 8.45 -0.94 -13.10
N ASP A 35 8.31 0.21 -13.77
CA ASP A 35 7.06 0.67 -14.40
C ASP A 35 6.45 -0.35 -15.38
N ALA A 36 7.25 -0.94 -16.26
CA ALA A 36 6.77 -1.97 -17.19
C ALA A 36 6.14 -3.16 -16.45
N PHE A 37 6.78 -3.64 -15.37
CA PHE A 37 6.25 -4.74 -14.57
C PHE A 37 4.96 -4.33 -13.84
N VAL A 38 4.93 -3.11 -13.29
CA VAL A 38 3.81 -2.60 -12.50
C VAL A 38 2.57 -2.39 -13.36
N SER A 39 2.73 -1.74 -14.52
CA SER A 39 1.67 -1.49 -15.48
C SER A 39 1.10 -2.79 -16.06
N GLU A 40 1.96 -3.74 -16.43
CA GLU A 40 1.56 -5.01 -17.04
C GLU A 40 0.90 -5.97 -16.04
N HIS A 41 1.45 -6.11 -14.82
CA HIS A 41 1.06 -7.20 -13.93
C HIS A 41 0.32 -6.78 -12.67
N VAL A 42 0.41 -5.52 -12.24
CA VAL A 42 -0.05 -5.11 -10.90
C VAL A 42 -1.23 -4.17 -10.94
N VAL A 43 -1.12 -3.02 -11.62
CA VAL A 43 -2.09 -1.92 -11.49
C VAL A 43 -3.49 -2.34 -11.91
N GLY A 44 -3.63 -2.92 -13.11
CA GLY A 44 -4.92 -3.37 -13.63
C GLY A 44 -5.61 -4.38 -12.70
N PRO A 45 -4.99 -5.54 -12.42
CA PRO A 45 -5.56 -6.53 -11.53
C PRO A 45 -5.86 -6.00 -10.13
N LEU A 46 -4.95 -5.24 -9.51
CA LEU A 46 -5.16 -4.70 -8.17
C LEU A 46 -6.36 -3.74 -8.13
N ARG A 47 -6.44 -2.82 -9.10
CA ARG A 47 -7.54 -1.86 -9.24
C ARG A 47 -8.88 -2.57 -9.40
N ASP A 48 -8.96 -3.56 -10.30
CA ASP A 48 -10.18 -4.31 -10.57
C ASP A 48 -10.66 -5.11 -9.36
N HIS A 49 -9.75 -5.80 -8.68
CA HIS A 49 -10.11 -6.59 -7.50
C HIS A 49 -10.48 -5.71 -6.31
N LEU A 50 -9.85 -4.54 -6.13
CA LEU A 50 -10.25 -3.56 -5.12
C LEU A 50 -11.68 -3.06 -5.38
N LYS A 51 -11.99 -2.67 -6.63
CA LYS A 51 -13.33 -2.22 -7.02
C LYS A 51 -14.38 -3.30 -6.79
N ARG A 52 -14.10 -4.55 -7.19
CA ARG A 52 -15.01 -5.69 -6.98
C ARG A 52 -15.23 -6.00 -5.50
N ALA A 53 -14.16 -6.12 -4.72
CA ALA A 53 -14.25 -6.47 -3.30
C ALA A 53 -14.93 -5.37 -2.48
N VAL A 54 -14.68 -4.11 -2.83
CA VAL A 54 -15.36 -2.98 -2.20
C VAL A 54 -16.76 -2.82 -2.76
N GLY A 55 -17.06 -3.14 -4.02
CA GLY A 55 -18.37 -2.90 -4.64
C GLY A 55 -18.58 -1.41 -4.95
N THR A 56 -17.61 -0.80 -5.63
CA THR A 56 -17.63 0.61 -6.05
C THR A 56 -16.90 0.80 -7.37
N ASP A 57 -17.29 1.81 -8.15
CA ASP A 57 -16.62 2.18 -9.39
C ASP A 57 -15.46 3.18 -9.18
N ARG A 58 -15.38 3.77 -7.97
CA ARG A 58 -14.33 4.72 -7.60
C ARG A 58 -12.94 4.08 -7.73
N ASP A 59 -11.96 4.85 -8.18
CA ASP A 59 -10.57 4.40 -8.08
C ASP A 59 -10.12 4.47 -6.61
N LEU A 60 -9.66 3.35 -6.10
CA LEU A 60 -9.20 3.19 -4.72
C LEU A 60 -7.68 3.02 -4.64
N LEU A 61 -7.03 2.98 -5.79
CA LEU A 61 -5.59 2.82 -5.94
C LEU A 61 -4.98 4.16 -6.36
N CYS A 62 -4.05 4.65 -5.55
CA CYS A 62 -3.21 5.78 -5.88
C CYS A 62 -1.86 5.28 -6.39
N VAL A 63 -1.50 5.70 -7.60
CA VAL A 63 -0.24 5.41 -8.27
C VAL A 63 0.42 6.75 -8.56
N GLY A 64 1.66 6.95 -8.11
CA GLY A 64 2.31 8.26 -8.10
C GLY A 64 2.17 9.03 -9.42
N ASP A 65 2.67 8.46 -10.51
CA ASP A 65 2.71 9.16 -11.80
C ASP A 65 1.33 9.48 -12.40
N GLU A 66 0.28 8.72 -12.05
CA GLU A 66 -1.09 8.99 -12.51
C GLU A 66 -1.81 10.06 -11.66
N ASN A 67 -1.32 10.33 -10.45
CA ASN A 67 -2.00 11.18 -9.46
C ASN A 67 -1.22 12.42 -9.06
N PHE A 68 -0.04 12.65 -9.65
CA PHE A 68 0.78 13.82 -9.39
C PHE A 68 0.27 15.06 -10.12
N CYS A 69 0.20 16.17 -9.39
CA CYS A 69 -0.07 17.49 -9.96
C CYS A 69 1.17 18.03 -10.67
N PHE A 70 1.04 18.45 -11.93
CA PHE A 70 2.10 19.14 -12.65
C PHE A 70 2.54 20.43 -11.91
N GLY A 71 3.85 20.69 -11.90
CA GLY A 71 4.43 21.89 -11.28
C GLY A 71 4.69 21.79 -9.78
N ARG A 72 4.41 20.64 -9.15
CA ARG A 72 4.81 20.34 -7.77
C ARG A 72 6.01 19.39 -7.73
N SER A 73 6.74 19.41 -6.62
CA SER A 73 7.87 18.48 -6.45
C SER A 73 7.33 17.05 -6.29
N ILE A 74 8.04 16.06 -6.84
CA ILE A 74 7.68 14.63 -6.68
C ILE A 74 7.53 14.28 -5.20
N HIS A 75 8.40 14.83 -4.35
CA HIS A 75 8.36 14.62 -2.91
C HIS A 75 7.04 15.12 -2.28
N ASP A 76 6.57 16.32 -2.65
CA ASP A 76 5.29 16.85 -2.14
C ASP A 76 4.10 16.03 -2.63
N GLU A 77 4.17 15.53 -3.86
CA GLU A 77 3.13 14.68 -4.41
C GLU A 77 3.10 13.30 -3.74
N VAL A 78 4.25 12.73 -3.40
CA VAL A 78 4.29 11.50 -2.58
C VAL A 78 3.72 11.74 -1.18
N ILE A 79 4.05 12.85 -0.52
CA ILE A 79 3.42 13.23 0.75
C ILE A 79 1.89 13.33 0.59
N SER A 80 1.42 13.94 -0.50
CA SER A 80 0.00 14.07 -0.82
C SER A 80 -0.66 12.70 -0.96
N CYS A 81 -0.05 11.79 -1.74
CA CYS A 81 -0.53 10.42 -1.96
C CYS A 81 -0.57 9.62 -0.66
N LEU A 82 0.48 9.72 0.18
CA LEU A 82 0.56 9.12 1.50
C LEU A 82 -0.58 9.60 2.39
N ARG A 83 -0.85 10.91 2.43
CA ARG A 83 -1.93 11.49 3.25
C ARG A 83 -3.30 11.03 2.79
N ARG A 84 -3.55 11.05 1.48
CA ARG A 84 -4.82 10.66 0.83
C ARG A 84 -5.10 9.16 0.83
N SER A 85 -4.13 8.32 1.19
CA SER A 85 -4.26 6.86 1.18
C SER A 85 -4.33 6.25 2.58
N ARG A 86 -5.17 5.23 2.77
CA ARG A 86 -5.32 4.58 4.08
C ARG A 86 -4.14 3.69 4.47
N LEU A 87 -3.51 3.05 3.49
CA LEU A 87 -2.26 2.28 3.67
C LEU A 87 -1.35 2.42 2.46
N VAL A 88 -0.12 1.91 2.60
CA VAL A 88 0.88 1.85 1.53
C VAL A 88 1.15 0.39 1.18
N VAL A 89 1.12 0.07 -0.11
CA VAL A 89 1.70 -1.17 -0.65
C VAL A 89 2.99 -0.77 -1.36
N VAL A 90 4.10 -1.43 -1.03
CA VAL A 90 5.40 -1.17 -1.66
C VAL A 90 5.77 -2.35 -2.53
N LEU A 91 6.09 -2.11 -3.80
CA LEU A 91 6.83 -3.07 -4.61
C LEU A 91 8.31 -2.99 -4.25
N LEU A 92 8.77 -3.92 -3.42
CA LEU A 92 10.16 -4.02 -3.03
C LEU A 92 10.95 -4.80 -4.09
N SER A 93 11.88 -4.11 -4.73
CA SER A 93 12.83 -4.64 -5.72
C SER A 93 14.23 -4.09 -5.43
N ASN A 94 15.26 -4.63 -6.08
CA ASN A 94 16.61 -4.04 -5.98
C ASN A 94 16.67 -2.61 -6.56
N GLU A 95 15.83 -2.28 -7.55
CA GLU A 95 15.74 -0.91 -8.07
C GLU A 95 15.13 0.04 -7.04
N PHE A 96 14.13 -0.41 -6.28
CA PHE A 96 13.57 0.32 -5.15
C PHE A 96 14.62 0.52 -4.05
N LEU A 97 15.34 -0.54 -3.69
CA LEU A 97 16.37 -0.50 -2.65
C LEU A 97 17.57 0.37 -3.04
N ASN A 98 17.91 0.51 -4.31
CA ASN A 98 19.00 1.41 -4.72
C ASN A 98 18.58 2.88 -4.79
N SER A 99 17.28 3.19 -4.80
CA SER A 99 16.79 4.56 -4.81
C SER A 99 16.77 5.16 -3.39
N GLY A 100 17.58 6.19 -3.17
CA GLY A 100 17.57 6.97 -1.92
C GLY A 100 16.21 7.62 -1.64
N PHE A 101 15.52 8.09 -2.68
CA PHE A 101 14.19 8.68 -2.55
C PHE A 101 13.15 7.64 -2.10
N CYS A 102 13.10 6.48 -2.75
CA CYS A 102 12.15 5.42 -2.39
C CYS A 102 12.32 4.95 -0.93
N LYS A 103 13.56 4.90 -0.43
CA LYS A 103 13.86 4.61 0.98
C LYS A 103 13.29 5.67 1.93
N LEU A 104 13.49 6.96 1.62
CA LEU A 104 12.97 8.08 2.42
C LEU A 104 11.43 8.10 2.46
N GLU A 105 10.77 7.73 1.36
CA GLU A 105 9.31 7.65 1.28
C GLU A 105 8.72 6.60 2.24
N ILE A 106 9.43 5.49 2.47
CA ILE A 106 9.03 4.49 3.47
C ILE A 106 9.17 5.06 4.88
N ASP A 107 10.28 5.73 5.19
CA ASP A 107 10.49 6.35 6.50
C ASP A 107 9.37 7.36 6.81
N LEU A 108 9.01 8.17 5.82
CA LEU A 108 7.90 9.11 5.93
C LEU A 108 6.55 8.40 6.12
N ALA A 109 6.27 7.32 5.39
CA ALA A 109 5.05 6.54 5.57
C ALA A 109 4.93 6.00 7.00
N LEU A 110 6.05 5.51 7.57
CA LEU A 110 6.12 5.03 8.95
C LEU A 110 5.92 6.17 9.96
N GLN A 111 6.54 7.33 9.74
CA GLN A 111 6.35 8.53 10.56
C GLN A 111 4.90 9.00 10.57
N LEU A 112 4.21 8.92 9.43
CA LEU A 112 2.78 9.21 9.31
C LEU A 112 1.88 8.11 9.89
N GLY A 113 2.48 7.06 10.46
CA GLY A 113 1.76 5.93 11.03
C GLY A 113 0.94 5.18 9.98
N LYS A 114 1.34 5.18 8.71
CA LYS A 114 0.66 4.44 7.64
C LYS A 114 1.01 2.95 7.76
N PRO A 115 0.03 2.03 7.71
CA PRO A 115 0.35 0.61 7.53
C PRO A 115 1.08 0.41 6.21
N VAL A 116 2.08 -0.48 6.21
CA VAL A 116 2.86 -0.83 5.01
C VAL A 116 2.74 -2.31 4.75
N ILE A 117 2.35 -2.69 3.54
CA ILE A 117 2.37 -4.05 3.03
C ILE A 117 3.50 -4.15 2.00
N LEU A 118 4.36 -5.15 2.15
CA LEU A 118 5.44 -5.40 1.19
C LEU A 118 5.00 -6.41 0.13
N MET A 119 5.19 -6.03 -1.13
CA MET A 119 5.09 -6.88 -2.30
C MET A 119 6.49 -7.05 -2.88
N ILE A 120 7.07 -8.24 -2.78
CA ILE A 120 8.46 -8.49 -3.19
C ILE A 120 8.48 -8.92 -4.66
N LYS A 121 9.25 -8.20 -5.48
CA LYS A 121 9.53 -8.55 -6.88
C LYS A 121 10.86 -9.29 -6.93
N ASP A 122 10.84 -10.55 -7.36
CA ASP A 122 12.03 -11.41 -7.45
C ASP A 122 12.80 -11.53 -6.11
N GLN A 123 14.10 -11.82 -6.18
CA GLN A 123 15.00 -11.80 -5.04
C GLN A 123 15.46 -10.36 -4.77
N VAL A 124 15.50 -9.99 -3.49
CA VAL A 124 16.01 -8.69 -3.03
C VAL A 124 17.29 -8.86 -2.22
N THR A 125 18.21 -7.93 -2.37
CA THR A 125 19.50 -7.91 -1.66
C THR A 125 19.32 -7.21 -0.31
N GLU A 126 19.33 -7.98 0.78
CA GLU A 126 19.07 -7.46 2.14
C GLU A 126 20.08 -6.40 2.58
N GLU A 127 21.32 -6.46 2.09
CA GLU A 127 22.39 -5.51 2.38
C GLU A 127 22.07 -4.10 1.86
N LEU A 128 21.17 -3.97 0.87
CA LEU A 128 20.73 -2.68 0.35
C LEU A 128 19.61 -2.07 1.19
N MET A 129 19.02 -2.79 2.15
CA MET A 129 17.89 -2.30 2.94
C MET A 129 18.30 -1.23 3.94
N SER A 130 17.52 -0.16 4.03
CA SER A 130 17.60 0.75 5.19
C SER A 130 17.09 0.04 6.46
N PRO A 131 17.43 0.53 7.67
CA PRO A 131 16.95 -0.08 8.91
C PRO A 131 15.42 -0.26 8.96
N SER A 132 14.67 0.73 8.49
CA SER A 132 13.20 0.69 8.44
C SER A 132 12.67 -0.37 7.48
N ILE A 133 13.29 -0.51 6.30
CA ILE A 133 12.92 -1.54 5.34
C ILE A 133 13.25 -2.94 5.89
N ALA A 134 14.44 -3.11 6.47
CA ALA A 134 14.85 -4.37 7.08
C ALA A 134 13.91 -4.79 8.22
N MET A 135 13.48 -3.82 9.03
CA MET A 135 12.45 -4.05 10.06
C MET A 135 11.16 -4.57 9.43
N LEU A 136 10.57 -3.84 8.47
CA LEU A 136 9.35 -4.24 7.79
C LEU A 136 9.48 -5.61 7.11
N TYR A 137 10.61 -5.87 6.47
CA TYR A 137 10.89 -7.13 5.79
C TYR A 137 10.87 -8.31 6.76
N ARG A 138 11.42 -8.15 7.97
CA ARG A 138 11.47 -9.21 8.99
C ARG A 138 10.13 -9.43 9.68
N THR A 139 9.35 -8.38 9.91
CA THR A 139 8.14 -8.45 10.74
C THR A 139 6.85 -8.65 9.97
N ASN A 140 6.80 -8.27 8.68
CA ASN A 140 5.54 -8.26 7.95
C ASN A 140 5.33 -9.53 7.14
N THR A 141 4.05 -9.91 7.04
CA THR A 141 3.59 -10.83 6.00
C THR A 141 3.77 -10.16 4.63
N ARG A 142 4.35 -10.90 3.68
CA ARG A 142 4.76 -10.40 2.38
C ARG A 142 3.93 -11.02 1.26
N ILE A 143 3.66 -10.24 0.23
CA ILE A 143 3.16 -10.73 -1.06
C ILE A 143 4.41 -11.02 -1.91
N LEU A 144 4.50 -12.20 -2.53
CA LEU A 144 5.70 -12.61 -3.26
C LEU A 144 5.39 -12.83 -4.74
N TRP A 145 6.22 -12.26 -5.61
CA TRP A 145 6.32 -12.66 -7.00
C TRP A 145 7.50 -13.61 -7.19
N THR A 146 7.36 -14.55 -8.09
CA THR A 146 8.46 -15.46 -8.49
C THR A 146 8.55 -15.54 -10.00
N ARG A 147 9.76 -15.68 -10.51
CA ARG A 147 10.00 -15.87 -11.94
C ARG A 147 10.09 -17.36 -12.28
N HIS A 148 9.28 -17.82 -13.25
CA HIS A 148 9.31 -19.18 -13.78
C HIS A 148 9.28 -19.10 -15.31
N GLY A 149 10.31 -19.60 -15.99
CA GLY A 149 10.34 -19.61 -17.46
C GLY A 149 10.38 -18.22 -18.13
N GLY A 150 10.73 -17.17 -17.39
CA GLY A 150 10.71 -15.79 -17.88
C GLY A 150 9.50 -14.99 -17.39
N ASP A 151 8.42 -15.68 -17.04
CA ASP A 151 7.15 -15.10 -16.61
C ASP A 151 7.11 -14.85 -15.10
N TYR A 152 6.36 -13.81 -14.72
CA TYR A 152 6.11 -13.45 -13.34
C TYR A 152 4.85 -14.14 -12.80
N ILE A 153 5.01 -14.92 -11.74
CA ILE A 153 3.94 -15.65 -11.06
C ILE A 153 3.78 -15.11 -9.64
N LEU A 154 2.60 -14.57 -9.34
CA LEU A 154 2.20 -14.18 -8.00
C LEU A 154 1.99 -15.42 -7.14
N LYS A 155 2.70 -15.54 -6.00
CA LYS A 155 2.54 -16.62 -5.02
C LYS A 155 1.36 -16.40 -4.07
N SER A 156 0.26 -15.87 -4.62
CA SER A 156 -1.00 -15.60 -3.96
C SER A 156 -2.08 -15.39 -5.02
N THR A 157 -3.29 -15.04 -4.60
CA THR A 157 -4.35 -14.57 -5.50
C THR A 157 -4.62 -13.10 -5.24
N TRP A 158 -5.14 -12.39 -6.24
CA TRP A 158 -5.57 -10.99 -6.06
C TRP A 158 -6.67 -10.85 -5.01
N ASP A 159 -7.57 -11.83 -4.89
CA ASP A 159 -8.56 -11.87 -3.81
C ASP A 159 -7.91 -11.90 -2.42
N ASN A 160 -6.86 -12.69 -2.24
CA ASN A 160 -6.11 -12.74 -0.98
C ASN A 160 -5.37 -11.43 -0.72
N VAL A 161 -4.74 -10.84 -1.74
CA VAL A 161 -4.07 -9.54 -1.64
C VAL A 161 -5.06 -8.45 -1.20
N VAL A 162 -6.22 -8.36 -1.86
CA VAL A 162 -7.24 -7.37 -1.55
C VAL A 162 -7.88 -7.63 -0.18
N LYS A 163 -8.08 -8.90 0.20
CA LYS A 163 -8.53 -9.26 1.55
C LYS A 163 -7.55 -8.73 2.61
N SER A 164 -6.24 -8.94 2.43
CA SER A 164 -5.20 -8.42 3.33
C SER A 164 -5.20 -6.90 3.41
N ILE A 165 -5.43 -6.20 2.29
CA ILE A 165 -5.58 -4.74 2.26
C ILE A 165 -6.79 -4.31 3.10
N ILE A 166 -7.96 -4.89 2.86
CA ILE A 166 -9.20 -4.55 3.56
C ILE A 166 -9.08 -4.88 5.06
N ASP A 167 -8.52 -6.02 5.43
CA ASP A 167 -8.23 -6.40 6.82
C ASP A 167 -7.33 -5.35 7.49
N THR A 168 -6.25 -4.94 6.81
CA THR A 168 -5.30 -3.95 7.33
C THR A 168 -5.97 -2.58 7.56
N VAL A 169 -6.75 -2.12 6.59
CA VAL A 169 -7.55 -0.88 6.72
C VAL A 169 -8.53 -0.98 7.88
N SER A 170 -9.18 -2.13 8.05
CA SER A 170 -10.18 -2.36 9.11
C SER A 170 -9.57 -2.39 10.52
N ASN A 171 -8.33 -2.86 10.65
CA ASN A 171 -7.67 -3.03 11.95
C ASN A 171 -7.12 -1.73 12.54
N LYS A 172 -6.64 -0.78 11.72
CA LYS A 172 -6.17 0.53 12.23
C LYS A 172 -7.28 1.42 12.80
N GLU A 173 -8.53 1.21 12.38
CA GLU A 173 -9.71 1.84 12.98
C GLU A 173 -9.91 1.42 14.45
N CYS A 174 -9.42 0.24 14.84
CA CYS A 174 -9.50 -0.21 16.23
C CYS A 174 -8.50 0.52 17.15
N VAL A 175 -7.40 1.04 16.61
CA VAL A 175 -6.35 1.74 17.37
C VAL A 175 -6.68 3.23 17.56
N LYS A 176 -7.33 3.87 16.57
CA LYS A 176 -7.73 5.28 16.67
C LYS A 176 -8.83 5.56 17.72
N ARG A 177 -9.51 4.54 18.25
CA ARG A 177 -10.58 4.71 19.26
C ARG A 177 -10.11 4.68 20.73
N THR A 178 -8.82 4.53 21.02
CA THR A 178 -8.38 4.29 22.41
C THR A 178 -7.87 5.52 23.17
N ASN A 179 -7.50 6.65 22.56
CA ASN A 179 -6.89 7.74 23.32
C ASN A 179 -7.54 9.12 23.05
N TYR A 180 -8.55 9.44 23.86
CA TYR A 180 -8.71 10.74 24.52
C TYR A 180 -9.38 10.50 25.87
N ALA A 181 -8.64 9.91 26.82
CA ALA A 181 -8.89 10.15 28.23
C ALA A 181 -8.14 11.42 28.57
N THR A 182 -8.86 12.53 28.57
CA THR A 182 -8.44 13.84 29.04
C THR A 182 -7.94 13.71 30.48
N PHE A 183 -6.68 14.00 30.73
CA PHE A 183 -6.23 14.39 32.07
C PHE A 183 -6.29 15.91 32.12
N GLN A 184 -7.19 16.40 32.98
CA GLN A 184 -7.19 17.78 33.47
C GLN A 184 -6.00 18.01 34.40
#